data_AF-A0A8T5MRU2-F1
#
_entry.id   AF-A0A8T5MRU2-F1
#
_cell.length_a   1.000
_cell.length_b   1.000
_cell.length_c   1.000
_cell.angle_alpha   90.00
_cell.angle_beta   90.00
_cell.angle_gamma   90.00
#
_symmetry.space_group_name_H-M   'P 1'
#
loop_
_entity.id
_entity.type
_entity.pdbx_description
1 polymer ?
#
loop_
_entity_poly.entity_id
_entity_poly.type
_entity_poly.pdbx_seq_one_letter_code
_entity_poly.pdbx_strand_id
1 'polypeptide(L)' 'ITGGSDALAEVIIGVEDEKGNVVTARAAREDIVMASVEALVSAINRLMIKKTR' A
#
# COMPACT_ATOMS: atom_id res chain seq x y z
N ILE A 1 5.59 -15.81 2.15
CA ILE A 1 4.15 -16.10 2.33
C ILE A 1 4.09 -17.29 3.27
N THR A 2 3.72 -17.07 4.53
CA THR A 2 3.57 -18.15 5.52
C THR A 2 2.27 -18.91 5.21
N GLY A 3 2.24 -20.23 5.46
CA GLY A 3 1.06 -21.08 5.18
C GLY A 3 0.44 -21.60 6.47
N GLY A 4 -0.87 -21.40 6.63
CA GLY A 4 -1.65 -21.73 7.83
C GLY A 4 -2.83 -20.75 8.00
N SER A 5 -3.70 -20.94 8.99
CA SER A 5 -4.79 -19.98 9.28
C SER A 5 -4.27 -18.58 9.66
N ASP A 6 -3.01 -18.50 10.10
CA ASP A 6 -2.28 -17.26 10.42
C ASP A 6 -1.36 -16.80 9.26
N ALA A 7 -1.74 -17.15 8.02
CA ALA A 7 -0.96 -16.77 6.84
C ALA A 7 -0.91 -15.24 6.71
N LEU A 8 0.30 -14.69 6.68
CA LEU A 8 0.52 -13.27 6.45
C LEU A 8 0.39 -12.98 4.95
N ALA A 9 -0.62 -12.21 4.60
CA ALA A 9 -0.81 -11.67 3.26
C ALA A 9 0.00 -10.39 3.10
N GLU A 10 0.72 -10.31 1.98
CA GLU A 10 1.47 -9.14 1.58
C GLU A 10 0.74 -8.44 0.43
N VAL A 11 0.43 -7.16 0.62
CA VAL A 11 -0.22 -6.32 -0.38
C VAL A 11 0.74 -5.22 -0.80
N ILE A 12 0.88 -5.01 -2.11
CA ILE A 12 1.67 -3.95 -2.72
C ILE A 12 0.74 -3.13 -3.60
N ILE A 13 0.71 -1.81 -3.40
CA ILE A 13 -0.12 -0.87 -4.17
C ILE A 13 0.79 0.20 -4.78
N GLY A 14 0.68 0.40 -6.09
CA GLY A 14 1.23 1.55 -6.80
C GLY A 14 0.13 2.58 -7.05
N VAL A 15 0.42 3.85 -6.77
CA VAL A 15 -0.45 4.98 -7.14
C VAL A 15 0.35 6.00 -7.92
N GLU A 16 -0.32 6.62 -8.88
CA GLU A 16 0.24 7.61 -9.78
C GLU A 16 -0.65 8.87 -9.74
N ASP A 17 -0.04 10.05 -9.74
CA ASP A 17 -0.78 11.31 -9.94
C ASP A 17 -0.81 11.74 -11.41
N GLU A 18 -1.63 12.74 -11.72
CA GLU A 18 -1.76 13.30 -13.07
C GLU A 18 -0.47 13.93 -13.63
N LYS A 19 0.57 14.11 -12.80
CA LYS A 19 1.88 14.63 -13.20
C LYS A 19 2.90 13.51 -13.45
N GLY A 20 2.49 12.24 -13.37
CA GLY A 20 3.36 11.08 -13.53
C GLY A 20 4.19 10.74 -12.29
N ASN A 21 3.87 11.28 -11.11
CA ASN A 21 4.53 10.89 -9.88
C ASN A 21 4.01 9.54 -9.43
N VAL A 22 4.85 8.51 -9.53
CA VAL A 22 4.54 7.17 -9.00
C VAL A 22 5.07 7.04 -7.58
N VAL A 23 4.26 6.44 -6.69
CA VAL A 23 4.70 5.94 -5.39
C VAL A 23 4.13 4.55 -5.14
N THR A 24 4.88 3.75 -4.40
CA THR A 24 4.47 2.41 -3.98
C THR A 24 4.36 2.33 -2.46
N ALA A 25 3.36 1.58 -2.01
CA ALA A 25 3.16 1.24 -0.61
C ALA A 25 2.99 -0.27 -0.47
N ARG A 26 3.35 -0.79 0.70
CA ARG A 26 3.24 -2.20 1.04
C ARG A 26 2.68 -2.33 2.46
N ALA A 27 1.81 -3.32 2.66
CA ALA A 27 1.31 -3.73 3.97
C ALA A 27 1.34 -5.25 4.09
N ALA A 28 1.55 -5.75 5.30
CA ALA A 28 1.49 -7.17 5.60
C ALA A 28 0.58 -7.40 6.82
N ARG A 29 -0.51 -8.15 6.64
CA ARG A 29 -1.51 -8.50 7.66
C ARG A 29 -2.04 -9.91 7.40
N GLU A 30 -2.63 -10.53 8.41
CA GLU A 30 -3.45 -11.74 8.24
C GLU A 30 -4.73 -11.43 7.42
N ASP A 31 -5.35 -10.27 7.68
CA ASP A 31 -6.51 -9.78 6.93
C ASP A 31 -6.10 -8.98 5.68
N ILE A 32 -6.37 -9.55 4.51
CA ILE A 32 -6.11 -8.94 3.20
C ILE A 32 -6.84 -7.61 3.00
N VAL A 33 -8.03 -7.45 3.57
CA VAL A 33 -8.85 -6.25 3.40
C VAL A 33 -8.19 -5.10 4.14
N MET A 34 -7.85 -5.31 5.40
CA MET A 34 -7.17 -4.29 6.20
C MET A 34 -5.77 -3.97 5.65
N ALA A 35 -5.01 -4.97 5.20
CA ALA A 35 -3.74 -4.73 4.51
C ALA A 35 -3.91 -3.84 3.28
N SER A 36 -4.96 -4.07 2.47
CA SER A 36 -5.19 -3.28 1.26
C SER A 36 -5.54 -1.82 1.57
N VAL A 37 -6.39 -1.57 2.56
CA VAL A 37 -6.80 -0.22 2.99
C VAL A 37 -5.60 0.54 3.54
N GLU A 38 -4.80 -0.08 4.39
CA GLU A 38 -3.60 0.54 4.96
C GLU A 38 -2.54 0.85 3.91
N ALA A 39 -2.31 -0.09 2.99
CA ALA A 39 -1.40 0.14 1.87
C ALA A 39 -1.88 1.32 1.02
N LEU A 40 -3.18 1.42 0.74
CA LEU A 40 -3.75 2.51 -0.06
C LEU A 40 -3.62 3.87 0.63
N VAL A 41 -4.00 3.96 1.91
CA VAL A 41 -3.88 5.21 2.70
C VAL A 41 -2.42 5.65 2.77
N SER A 42 -1.49 4.72 3.00
CA SER A 42 -0.05 5.00 3.00
C SER A 42 0.44 5.50 1.64
N ALA A 43 -0.04 4.90 0.55
CA ALA A 43 0.31 5.31 -0.82
C ALA A 43 -0.16 6.73 -1.11
N ILE A 44 -1.41 7.07 -0.79
CA ILE A 44 -1.99 8.41 -0.98
C ILE A 44 -1.20 9.45 -0.19
N ASN A 45 -0.91 9.18 1.09
CA ASN A 45 -0.15 10.11 1.93
C ASN A 45 1.25 10.38 1.36
N ARG A 46 1.94 9.34 0.89
CA ARG A 46 3.25 9.47 0.24
C ARG A 46 3.16 10.28 -1.05
N LEU A 47 2.11 10.08 -1.84
CA LEU A 47 1.89 10.80 -3.08
C LEU A 47 1.65 12.29 -2.82
N MET A 48 0.84 12.62 -1.82
CA MET A 48 0.58 14.01 -1.41
C MET A 48 1.84 14.74 -0.91
N ILE A 49 2.66 14.06 -0.10
CA ILE A 49 3.95 14.60 0.35
C ILE A 49 4.88 14.85 -0.85
N LYS A 50 4.94 13.91 -1.80
CA LYS A 50 5.76 14.04 -3.02
C LYS A 50 5.29 15.19 -3.92
N LYS A 51 3.98 15.43 -4.01
CA LYS A 51 3.37 16.53 -4.79
C LYS A 51 3.65 17.92 -4.20
N THR A 52 3.99 17.99 -2.91
CA THR A 52 4.23 19.24 -2.16
C THR A 52 5.72 19.63 -2.15
N ARG A 53 6.62 18.76 -2.61
CA ARG A 53 8.03 19.06 -2.86
C ARG A 53 8.25 19.52 -4.30
#